data_AF-Q6F8T9-F1
#
_entry.id   AF-Q6F8T9-F1
#
_cell.length_a   1.000
_cell.length_b   1.000
_cell.length_c   1.000
_cell.angle_alpha   90.00
_cell.angle_beta   90.00
_cell.angle_gamma   90.00
#
_symmetry.space_group_name_H-M   'P 1'
#
loop_
_entity.id
_entity.type
_entity.pdbx_description
1 polymer ?
#
loop_
_entity_poly.entity_id
_entity_poly.type
_entity_poly.pdbx_seq_one_letter_code
_entity_poly.pdbx_strand_id
1 'polypeptide(L)'
;MKISTPIRTNIYTCQNFSNPENFFKRIKFRCENYPELVPEKCGFWEPLKVKFSSDIIETLIPDDREGRADSLYWSRNKKTKAWGVFSVPKYSDMHAEEIIHSELEQTDQNRLIEYVKKNCLEFNADLAIIDLEINDSWNVANPHIGIVEPTTDQLRNWLPDMYWGVVFGKPYIDLWGIEKLMKVPAFKVEKLSDSLIFIQLTEKIEDILDNPEEMRSKREEIKEFLNNYVFYSNDKGYKFSDSIWFFLGISENNFIEIPKLGYVPKVFNTPIFCIENSDDIFQENEDKLSELNQFRLIQTNFWEMSLSSDWLVQAYPEENPDLSTGSVEQIRFFHLPEYYDLPVQRELFLGVWDRPGQNIKNIRQYAEDSLKFLEQSYPLAYSKWSIIESRIEHFDGYSEVYLDQVDQQEHNLFRIAVKLIIFDDFFVKVTYMDYWCNDINESKTISDPIFLSLTAK
;
A
#
# COMPACT_ATOMS: atom_id res chain seq x y z
N MET A 1 -30.74 9.60 9.56
CA MET A 1 -31.04 11.06 9.51
C MET A 1 -30.73 11.55 8.10
N LYS A 2 -31.46 12.53 7.54
CA LYS A 2 -31.18 13.04 6.18
C LYS A 2 -30.52 14.42 6.25
N ILE A 3 -29.31 14.56 5.70
CA ILE A 3 -28.58 15.83 5.50
C ILE A 3 -28.66 16.18 4.00
N SER A 4 -28.86 17.46 3.67
CA SER A 4 -29.13 17.88 2.27
C SER A 4 -27.89 17.94 1.36
N THR A 5 -26.71 18.21 1.90
CA THR A 5 -25.40 18.13 1.22
C THR A 5 -24.36 17.98 2.32
N PRO A 6 -23.81 16.78 2.58
CA PRO A 6 -22.91 16.60 3.70
C PRO A 6 -21.50 17.07 3.32
N ILE A 7 -20.96 17.99 4.12
CA ILE A 7 -19.52 18.16 4.27
C ILE A 7 -19.04 16.95 5.05
N ARG A 8 -18.13 16.20 4.46
CA ARG A 8 -17.47 15.09 5.10
C ARG A 8 -16.11 15.53 5.61
N THR A 9 -15.82 15.18 6.85
CA THR A 9 -14.54 15.40 7.49
C THR A 9 -14.06 14.10 8.12
N ASN A 10 -12.85 13.68 7.75
CA ASN A 10 -12.21 12.49 8.29
C ASN A 10 -10.86 12.88 8.87
N ILE A 11 -10.55 12.47 10.09
CA ILE A 11 -9.26 12.73 10.76
C ILE A 11 -8.66 11.39 11.15
N TYR A 12 -7.51 11.04 10.56
CA TYR A 12 -6.78 9.80 10.77
C TYR A 12 -5.61 10.03 11.73
N THR A 13 -5.54 9.23 12.79
CA THR A 13 -4.46 9.31 13.79
C THR A 13 -3.96 7.92 14.11
N CYS A 14 -2.65 7.79 14.29
CA CYS A 14 -1.98 6.59 14.77
C CYS A 14 -2.20 6.34 16.28
N GLN A 15 -2.95 7.19 16.99
CA GLN A 15 -3.27 6.97 18.39
C GLN A 15 -4.25 5.81 18.56
N ASN A 16 -3.91 4.93 19.50
CA ASN A 16 -4.77 3.81 19.82
C ASN A 16 -5.98 4.27 20.67
N PHE A 17 -7.13 4.46 20.02
CA PHE A 17 -8.39 4.77 20.70
C PHE A 17 -9.05 3.57 21.37
N SER A 18 -8.49 2.35 21.32
CA SER A 18 -8.96 1.25 22.18
C SER A 18 -8.64 1.51 23.66
N ASN A 19 -7.63 2.34 23.92
CA ASN A 19 -7.35 2.87 25.25
C ASN A 19 -8.46 3.88 25.66
N PRO A 20 -9.18 3.65 26.77
CA PRO A 20 -10.27 4.51 27.24
C PRO A 20 -9.89 5.96 27.48
N GLU A 21 -8.70 6.21 28.00
CA GLU A 21 -8.24 7.57 28.32
C GLU A 21 -8.09 8.39 27.04
N ASN A 22 -7.44 7.83 26.02
CA ASN A 22 -7.30 8.46 24.71
C ASN A 22 -8.66 8.69 24.04
N PHE A 23 -9.54 7.68 24.11
CA PHE A 23 -10.89 7.76 23.57
C PHE A 23 -11.71 8.87 24.24
N PHE A 24 -11.72 8.94 25.58
CA PHE A 24 -12.41 9.99 26.32
C PHE A 24 -11.81 11.35 26.07
N LYS A 25 -10.47 11.45 26.01
CA LYS A 25 -9.76 12.69 25.67
C LYS A 25 -10.22 13.21 24.31
N ARG A 26 -10.34 12.34 23.31
CA ARG A 26 -10.84 12.69 21.97
C ARG A 26 -12.26 13.24 21.99
N ILE A 27 -13.18 12.59 22.71
CA ILE A 27 -14.57 13.04 22.80
C ILE A 27 -14.68 14.38 23.55
N LYS A 28 -13.95 14.54 24.67
CA LYS A 28 -13.89 15.79 25.44
C LYS A 28 -13.36 16.93 24.59
N PHE A 29 -12.26 16.69 23.88
CA PHE A 29 -11.64 17.68 23.00
C PHE A 29 -12.63 18.25 21.97
N ARG A 30 -13.44 17.40 21.34
CA ARG A 30 -14.51 17.85 20.45
C ARG A 30 -15.55 18.71 21.16
N CYS A 31 -16.00 18.29 22.34
CA CYS A 31 -17.02 19.04 23.08
C CYS A 31 -16.53 20.46 23.46
N GLU A 32 -15.25 20.58 23.78
CA GLU A 32 -14.60 21.84 24.16
C GLU A 32 -14.29 22.73 22.95
N ASN A 33 -13.83 22.15 21.85
CA ASN A 33 -13.32 22.90 20.70
C ASN A 33 -14.33 23.07 19.55
N TYR A 34 -15.43 22.32 19.55
CA TYR A 34 -16.51 22.47 18.57
C TYR A 34 -17.91 22.28 19.18
N PRO A 35 -18.34 23.19 20.09
CA PRO A 35 -19.59 23.04 20.85
C PRO A 35 -20.86 22.96 19.98
N GLU A 36 -20.81 23.50 18.76
CA GLU A 36 -21.93 23.47 17.80
C GLU A 36 -22.18 22.08 17.20
N LEU A 37 -21.19 21.20 17.24
CA LEU A 37 -21.26 19.80 16.78
C LEU A 37 -21.26 18.78 17.93
N VAL A 38 -21.54 19.21 19.16
CA VAL A 38 -21.74 18.28 20.29
C VAL A 38 -22.90 17.33 19.97
N PRO A 39 -22.71 16.00 20.12
CA PRO A 39 -23.75 15.02 19.87
C PRO A 39 -25.02 15.27 20.70
N GLU A 40 -26.17 14.88 20.16
CA GLU A 40 -27.41 14.77 20.94
C GLU A 40 -27.67 13.32 21.36
N LYS A 41 -27.30 12.38 20.50
CA LYS A 41 -27.39 10.95 20.76
C LYS A 41 -26.12 10.24 20.35
N CYS A 42 -25.80 9.17 21.05
CA CYS A 42 -24.69 8.29 20.71
C CYS A 42 -25.04 6.81 20.99
N GLY A 43 -24.14 5.92 20.57
CA GLY A 43 -24.20 4.49 20.84
C GLY A 43 -23.19 3.73 20.00
N PHE A 44 -22.84 2.51 20.43
CA PHE A 44 -21.91 1.63 19.69
C PHE A 44 -22.59 0.84 18.57
N TRP A 45 -23.92 0.91 18.48
CA TRP A 45 -24.70 0.31 17.40
C TRP A 45 -25.97 1.12 17.14
N GLU A 46 -26.47 1.05 15.91
CA GLU A 46 -27.78 1.60 15.59
C GLU A 46 -28.92 0.68 16.11
N PRO A 47 -30.07 1.24 16.51
CA PRO A 47 -30.37 2.67 16.58
C PRO A 47 -29.74 3.36 17.81
N LEU A 48 -29.31 4.62 17.65
CA LEU A 48 -28.70 5.41 18.72
C LEU A 48 -29.71 5.77 19.83
N LYS A 49 -29.58 5.14 20.99
CA LYS A 49 -30.53 5.27 22.12
C LYS A 49 -30.03 6.14 23.27
N VAL A 50 -28.72 6.33 23.42
CA VAL A 50 -28.13 7.06 24.54
C VAL A 50 -28.20 8.56 24.25
N LYS A 51 -28.81 9.34 25.15
CA LYS A 51 -28.74 10.81 25.09
C LYS A 51 -27.34 11.25 25.52
N PHE A 52 -26.69 12.06 24.72
CA PHE A 52 -25.32 12.50 25.00
C PHE A 52 -25.31 13.74 25.93
N SER A 53 -24.37 13.74 26.88
CA SER A 53 -23.90 14.91 27.63
C SER A 53 -22.40 14.74 27.93
N SER A 54 -21.71 15.83 28.27
CA SER A 54 -20.29 15.76 28.69
C SER A 54 -20.08 14.85 29.90
N ASP A 55 -21.06 14.82 30.80
CA ASP A 55 -20.94 14.14 32.09
C ASP A 55 -20.96 12.61 31.97
N ILE A 56 -21.45 12.07 30.85
CA ILE A 56 -21.50 10.63 30.64
C ILE A 56 -20.23 10.08 29.99
N ILE A 57 -19.31 10.93 29.51
CA ILE A 57 -18.17 10.51 28.67
C ILE A 57 -17.38 9.38 29.33
N GLU A 58 -16.99 9.54 30.60
CA GLU A 58 -16.18 8.57 31.34
C GLU A 58 -16.94 7.27 31.68
N THR A 59 -18.25 7.24 31.46
CA THR A 59 -19.14 6.09 31.68
C THR A 59 -19.68 5.49 30.39
N LEU A 60 -19.23 5.99 29.23
CA LEU A 60 -19.74 5.54 27.93
C LEU A 60 -19.34 4.11 27.60
N ILE A 61 -18.14 3.69 27.99
CA ILE A 61 -17.65 2.33 27.73
C ILE A 61 -18.32 1.37 28.72
N PRO A 62 -19.11 0.39 28.27
CA PRO A 62 -19.74 -0.55 29.18
C PRO A 62 -18.72 -1.56 29.74
N ASP A 63 -18.95 -2.03 30.97
CA ASP A 63 -18.07 -2.97 31.68
C ASP A 63 -17.91 -4.32 30.97
N ASP A 64 -18.83 -4.67 30.07
CA ASP A 64 -18.85 -5.95 29.33
C ASP A 64 -17.77 -6.06 28.25
N ARG A 65 -16.95 -5.01 28.06
CA ARG A 65 -15.84 -4.95 27.10
C ARG A 65 -14.46 -4.93 27.77
N GLU A 66 -14.38 -5.43 29.00
CA GLU A 66 -13.15 -5.38 29.82
C GLU A 66 -12.58 -3.96 29.93
N GLY A 67 -13.46 -2.95 29.85
CA GLY A 67 -13.11 -1.55 29.86
C GLY A 67 -12.55 -0.99 28.55
N ARG A 68 -12.43 -1.76 27.45
CA ARG A 68 -11.92 -1.25 26.16
C ARG A 68 -12.96 -0.47 25.36
N ALA A 69 -12.53 0.60 24.71
CA ALA A 69 -13.40 1.39 23.83
C ALA A 69 -13.65 0.66 22.50
N ASP A 70 -14.72 1.06 21.83
CA ASP A 70 -15.13 0.60 20.50
C ASP A 70 -15.73 1.79 19.74
N SER A 71 -16.06 1.59 18.47
CA SER A 71 -16.53 2.64 17.60
C SER A 71 -17.85 3.24 18.08
N LEU A 72 -17.84 4.54 18.39
CA LEU A 72 -18.99 5.26 18.93
C LEU A 72 -19.62 6.13 17.84
N TYR A 73 -20.79 5.69 17.39
CA TYR A 73 -21.63 6.44 16.48
C TYR A 73 -22.35 7.55 17.23
N TRP A 74 -22.56 8.68 16.56
CA TRP A 74 -23.23 9.82 17.14
C TRP A 74 -24.08 10.57 16.11
N SER A 75 -25.10 11.27 16.60
CA SER A 75 -25.98 12.08 15.76
C SER A 75 -26.46 13.34 16.48
N ARG A 76 -26.79 14.34 15.69
CA ARG A 76 -27.33 15.64 16.08
C ARG A 76 -28.34 16.10 15.02
N ASN A 77 -29.59 16.30 15.45
CA ASN A 77 -30.68 16.79 14.63
C ASN A 77 -30.92 18.30 14.76
N LYS A 78 -30.40 18.94 15.82
CA LYS A 78 -30.35 20.41 15.95
C LYS A 78 -29.37 21.02 14.97
N LYS A 79 -29.56 22.30 14.64
CA LYS A 79 -28.55 23.08 13.90
C LYS A 79 -27.27 23.19 14.75
N THR A 80 -26.09 22.90 14.22
CA THR A 80 -25.78 22.33 12.89
C THR A 80 -26.07 20.84 12.84
N LYS A 81 -26.88 20.38 11.88
CA LYS A 81 -27.20 18.96 11.75
C LYS A 81 -25.96 18.18 11.35
N ALA A 82 -25.69 17.10 12.07
CA ALA A 82 -24.52 16.28 11.82
C ALA A 82 -24.66 14.86 12.38
N TRP A 83 -23.91 13.93 11.81
CA TRP A 83 -23.68 12.60 12.37
C TRP A 83 -22.24 12.19 12.11
N GLY A 84 -21.80 11.14 12.77
CA GLY A 84 -20.44 10.65 12.58
C GLY A 84 -20.10 9.50 13.48
N VAL A 85 -18.81 9.19 13.53
CA VAL A 85 -18.27 8.10 14.34
C VAL A 85 -16.89 8.46 14.89
N PHE A 86 -16.61 8.02 16.12
CA PHE A 86 -15.24 7.85 16.63
C PHE A 86 -14.90 6.41 16.37
N SER A 87 -14.13 6.15 15.32
CA SER A 87 -13.76 4.80 14.92
C SER A 87 -12.55 4.35 15.73
N VAL A 88 -12.68 3.20 16.39
CA VAL A 88 -11.57 2.50 17.02
C VAL A 88 -11.06 1.46 16.02
N PRO A 89 -9.75 1.42 15.71
CA PRO A 89 -9.23 0.51 14.71
C PRO A 89 -9.36 -0.94 15.18
N LYS A 90 -9.63 -1.83 14.22
CA LYS A 90 -9.70 -3.28 14.49
C LYS A 90 -8.34 -3.87 14.83
N TYR A 91 -7.27 -3.32 14.23
CA TYR A 91 -5.89 -3.76 14.42
C TYR A 91 -5.03 -2.57 14.82
N SER A 92 -3.98 -2.81 15.61
CA SER A 92 -3.14 -1.76 16.19
C SER A 92 -2.33 -0.97 15.16
N ASP A 93 -2.17 -1.51 13.95
CA ASP A 93 -1.45 -0.91 12.83
C ASP A 93 -2.36 -0.08 11.90
N MET A 94 -3.62 0.13 12.29
CA MET A 94 -4.59 0.96 11.56
C MET A 94 -4.83 2.29 12.26
N HIS A 95 -5.22 3.31 11.50
CA HIS A 95 -5.60 4.60 12.08
C HIS A 95 -6.88 4.47 12.89
N ALA A 96 -6.93 5.16 14.03
CA ALA A 96 -8.19 5.57 14.62
C ALA A 96 -8.72 6.80 13.87
N GLU A 97 -10.04 6.90 13.77
CA GLU A 97 -10.67 7.91 12.92
C GLU A 97 -11.73 8.72 13.66
N GLU A 98 -11.81 10.00 13.34
CA GLU A 98 -13.00 10.79 13.62
C GLU A 98 -13.65 11.19 12.30
N ILE A 99 -14.88 10.72 12.11
CA ILE A 99 -15.67 10.98 10.92
C ILE A 99 -16.83 11.88 11.30
N ILE A 100 -17.02 12.94 10.52
CA ILE A 100 -18.07 13.94 10.71
C ILE A 100 -18.74 14.18 9.36
N HIS A 101 -20.05 14.04 9.31
CA HIS A 101 -20.89 14.50 8.21
C HIS A 101 -21.75 15.63 8.74
N SER A 102 -21.47 16.88 8.33
CA SER A 102 -22.24 18.06 8.72
C SER A 102 -22.93 18.71 7.53
N GLU A 103 -24.10 19.31 7.74
CA GLU A 103 -24.86 19.92 6.65
C GLU A 103 -24.20 21.22 6.16
N LEU A 104 -23.86 21.29 4.86
CA LEU A 104 -23.15 22.41 4.23
C LEU A 104 -23.74 23.78 4.61
N GLU A 105 -25.02 23.99 4.31
CA GLU A 105 -25.77 25.24 4.55
C GLU A 105 -25.85 25.67 6.04
N GLN A 106 -25.49 24.77 6.96
CA GLN A 106 -25.54 25.01 8.40
C GLN A 106 -24.17 25.04 9.05
N THR A 107 -23.11 24.66 8.34
CA THR A 107 -21.77 24.52 8.88
C THR A 107 -20.99 25.79 8.64
N ASP A 108 -20.44 26.38 9.70
CA ASP A 108 -19.42 27.41 9.57
C ASP A 108 -18.09 26.76 9.17
N GLN A 109 -17.70 26.94 7.90
CA GLN A 109 -16.50 26.33 7.32
C GLN A 109 -15.22 26.73 8.05
N ASN A 110 -15.11 27.99 8.47
CA ASN A 110 -13.93 28.47 9.17
C ASN A 110 -13.81 27.78 10.53
N ARG A 111 -14.92 27.62 11.25
CA ARG A 111 -14.93 26.89 12.52
C ARG A 111 -14.61 25.40 12.35
N LEU A 112 -15.11 24.77 11.29
CA LEU A 112 -14.78 23.38 10.97
C LEU A 112 -13.28 23.23 10.69
N ILE A 113 -12.71 24.09 9.83
CA ILE A 113 -11.28 24.08 9.52
C ILE A 113 -10.45 24.27 10.80
N GLU A 114 -10.78 25.26 11.63
CA GLU A 114 -10.05 25.53 12.86
C GLU A 114 -10.17 24.38 13.87
N TYR A 115 -11.33 23.72 13.94
CA TYR A 115 -11.49 22.50 14.73
C TYR A 115 -10.57 21.38 14.23
N VAL A 116 -10.58 21.09 12.92
CA VAL A 116 -9.75 20.05 12.31
C VAL A 116 -8.28 20.31 12.58
N LYS A 117 -7.78 21.53 12.35
CA LYS A 117 -6.39 21.90 12.64
C LYS A 117 -6.00 21.65 14.09
N LYS A 118 -6.82 22.13 15.04
CA LYS A 118 -6.57 21.94 16.48
C LYS A 118 -6.56 20.47 16.86
N ASN A 119 -7.48 19.70 16.30
CA ASN A 119 -7.58 18.27 16.52
C ASN A 119 -6.34 17.54 15.97
N CYS A 120 -5.90 17.87 14.75
CA CYS A 120 -4.67 17.31 14.20
C CYS A 120 -3.43 17.62 15.04
N LEU A 121 -3.33 18.86 15.57
CA LEU A 121 -2.25 19.28 16.46
C LEU A 121 -2.26 18.52 17.79
N GLU A 122 -3.43 18.34 18.40
CA GLU A 122 -3.56 17.66 19.70
C GLU A 122 -3.28 16.15 19.62
N PHE A 123 -3.67 15.53 18.50
CA PHE A 123 -3.67 14.08 18.35
C PHE A 123 -2.65 13.56 17.32
N ASN A 124 -1.73 14.42 16.87
CA ASN A 124 -0.71 14.10 15.88
C ASN A 124 -1.29 13.33 14.68
N ALA A 125 -2.29 13.93 14.03
CA ALA A 125 -2.95 13.27 12.90
C ALA A 125 -1.99 13.06 11.73
N ASP A 126 -2.04 11.87 11.12
CA ASP A 126 -1.29 11.56 9.90
C ASP A 126 -1.94 12.21 8.68
N LEU A 127 -3.27 12.28 8.68
CA LEU A 127 -4.07 12.88 7.62
C LEU A 127 -5.37 13.44 8.19
N ALA A 128 -5.84 14.58 7.69
CA ALA A 128 -7.24 14.95 7.80
C ALA A 128 -7.76 15.47 6.46
N ILE A 129 -9.02 15.16 6.17
CA ILE A 129 -9.70 15.47 4.91
C ILE A 129 -10.96 16.25 5.22
N ILE A 130 -11.25 17.30 4.45
CA ILE A 130 -12.51 18.02 4.39
C ILE A 130 -12.92 18.11 2.92
N ASP A 131 -14.07 17.53 2.57
CA ASP A 131 -14.61 17.57 1.20
C ASP A 131 -16.15 17.43 1.22
N LEU A 132 -16.80 17.55 0.06
CA LEU A 132 -18.21 17.24 -0.10
C LEU A 132 -18.43 15.80 -0.54
N GLU A 133 -19.42 15.15 0.06
CA GLU A 133 -19.88 13.85 -0.41
C GLU A 133 -20.85 14.05 -1.58
N ILE A 134 -20.31 14.08 -2.79
CA ILE A 134 -21.07 14.27 -4.03
C ILE A 134 -21.12 12.94 -4.78
N ASN A 135 -22.30 12.56 -5.25
CA ASN A 135 -22.48 11.40 -6.10
C ASN A 135 -22.62 11.86 -7.56
N ASP A 136 -21.50 12.23 -8.18
CA ASP A 136 -21.47 12.68 -9.58
C ASP A 136 -21.06 11.56 -10.55
N SER A 137 -21.19 11.81 -11.86
CA SER A 137 -20.85 10.82 -12.89
C SER A 137 -19.38 10.41 -12.87
N TRP A 138 -18.49 11.27 -12.34
CA TRP A 138 -17.07 10.99 -12.26
C TRP A 138 -16.74 10.02 -11.12
N ASN A 139 -17.32 10.22 -9.93
CA ASN A 139 -17.25 9.28 -8.81
C ASN A 139 -17.90 7.94 -9.16
N VAL A 140 -19.01 7.94 -9.92
CA VAL A 140 -19.64 6.72 -10.44
C VAL A 140 -18.75 5.99 -11.45
N ALA A 141 -18.03 6.74 -12.30
CA ALA A 141 -17.12 6.17 -13.29
C ALA A 141 -15.78 5.68 -12.69
N ASN A 142 -15.41 6.17 -11.50
CA ASN A 142 -14.17 5.82 -10.81
C ASN A 142 -14.42 5.36 -9.37
N PRO A 143 -15.20 4.28 -9.14
CA PRO A 143 -15.57 3.84 -7.80
C PRO A 143 -14.36 3.41 -6.93
N HIS A 144 -13.22 3.16 -7.55
CA HIS A 144 -11.95 2.82 -6.90
C HIS A 144 -11.18 4.04 -6.40
N ILE A 145 -11.41 5.22 -7.01
CA ILE A 145 -11.04 6.50 -6.41
C ILE A 145 -12.05 6.69 -5.30
N GLY A 146 -11.68 6.16 -4.13
CA GLY A 146 -12.58 6.02 -3.00
C GLY A 146 -13.41 7.28 -2.78
N ILE A 147 -14.65 7.03 -2.37
CA ILE A 147 -15.47 7.92 -1.54
C ILE A 147 -14.56 8.71 -0.57
N VAL A 148 -14.98 9.86 -0.03
CA VAL A 148 -14.21 10.77 0.87
C VAL A 148 -13.80 10.13 2.24
N GLU A 149 -13.38 8.87 2.23
CA GLU A 149 -13.02 7.95 3.30
C GLU A 149 -12.06 6.88 2.76
N PRO A 150 -10.81 7.25 2.46
CA PRO A 150 -9.78 6.25 2.24
C PRO A 150 -9.56 5.42 3.51
N THR A 151 -9.53 4.10 3.35
CA THR A 151 -9.13 3.19 4.43
C THR A 151 -7.62 3.29 4.69
N THR A 152 -7.17 2.88 5.88
CA THR A 152 -5.73 2.81 6.18
C THR A 152 -4.97 1.97 5.15
N ASP A 153 -5.54 0.86 4.67
CA ASP A 153 -4.91 0.02 3.66
C ASP A 153 -4.76 0.70 2.30
N GLN A 154 -5.72 1.55 1.91
CA GLN A 154 -5.56 2.40 0.72
C GLN A 154 -4.47 3.45 0.96
N LEU A 155 -4.51 4.15 2.09
CA LEU A 155 -3.53 5.18 2.42
C LEU A 155 -2.09 4.65 2.48
N ARG A 156 -1.88 3.39 2.84
CA ARG A 156 -0.55 2.74 2.78
C ARG A 156 0.05 2.63 1.39
N ASN A 157 -0.77 2.78 0.34
CA ASN A 157 -0.34 2.64 -1.05
C ASN A 157 -0.45 3.97 -1.81
N TRP A 158 -1.53 4.72 -1.60
CA TRP A 158 -1.82 5.95 -2.35
C TRP A 158 -2.91 6.80 -1.67
N LEU A 159 -2.93 8.10 -2.00
CA LEU A 159 -4.07 8.99 -1.73
C LEU A 159 -5.10 8.88 -2.86
N PRO A 160 -6.40 8.74 -2.60
CA PRO A 160 -7.39 8.63 -3.68
C PRO A 160 -7.38 9.85 -4.62
N ASP A 161 -7.36 11.04 -4.03
CA ASP A 161 -7.33 12.30 -4.75
C ASP A 161 -6.80 13.42 -3.85
N MET A 162 -6.68 14.62 -4.39
CA MET A 162 -6.52 15.83 -3.59
C MET A 162 -7.89 16.36 -3.17
N TYR A 163 -8.11 16.51 -1.86
CA TYR A 163 -9.38 16.97 -1.29
C TYR A 163 -9.40 18.49 -1.09
N TRP A 164 -10.59 19.10 -1.01
CA TRP A 164 -10.74 20.55 -0.89
C TRP A 164 -9.96 21.16 0.29
N GLY A 165 -10.05 20.54 1.47
CA GLY A 165 -9.21 20.86 2.61
C GLY A 165 -8.47 19.61 3.07
N VAL A 166 -7.16 19.70 3.25
CA VAL A 166 -6.35 18.58 3.74
C VAL A 166 -5.36 19.06 4.79
N VAL A 167 -5.18 18.29 5.86
CA VAL A 167 -4.03 18.40 6.76
C VAL A 167 -3.13 17.22 6.49
N PHE A 168 -1.91 17.49 6.05
CA PHE A 168 -0.86 16.50 5.89
C PHE A 168 -0.01 16.45 7.15
N GLY A 169 0.02 15.27 7.79
CA GLY A 169 0.86 14.96 8.94
C GLY A 169 2.27 14.52 8.57
N LYS A 170 2.97 13.99 9.57
CA LYS A 170 4.38 13.59 9.47
C LYS A 170 4.66 12.65 8.29
N PRO A 171 3.89 11.57 8.02
CA PRO A 171 4.20 10.66 6.91
C PRO A 171 4.24 11.36 5.54
N TYR A 172 3.38 12.35 5.33
CA TYR A 172 3.31 13.11 4.08
C TYR A 172 4.35 14.24 4.02
N ILE A 173 4.72 14.80 5.17
CA ILE A 173 5.82 15.76 5.25
C ILE A 173 7.17 15.08 5.03
N ASP A 174 7.37 13.88 5.55
CA ASP A 174 8.58 13.09 5.29
C ASP A 174 8.66 12.71 3.80
N LEU A 175 7.51 12.43 3.18
CA LEU A 175 7.41 12.09 1.76
C LEU A 175 7.78 13.26 0.83
N TRP A 176 7.19 14.44 1.05
CA TRP A 176 7.33 15.57 0.13
C TRP A 176 8.28 16.66 0.60
N GLY A 177 8.56 16.72 1.89
CA GLY A 177 9.24 17.83 2.54
C GLY A 177 8.33 19.05 2.75
N ILE A 178 8.53 19.74 3.89
CA ILE A 178 7.81 20.99 4.23
C ILE A 178 7.96 22.03 3.11
N GLU A 179 9.16 22.18 2.54
CA GLU A 179 9.42 23.22 1.55
C GLU A 179 8.60 23.05 0.26
N LYS A 180 8.37 21.80 -0.16
CA LYS A 180 7.54 21.50 -1.32
C LYS A 180 6.08 21.76 -1.00
N LEU A 181 5.59 21.25 0.13
CA LEU A 181 4.21 21.41 0.57
C LEU A 181 3.81 22.89 0.73
N MET A 182 4.70 23.72 1.29
CA MET A 182 4.47 25.17 1.45
C MET A 182 4.37 25.95 0.13
N LYS A 183 4.77 25.36 -1.00
CA LYS A 183 4.74 25.98 -2.34
C LYS A 183 3.64 25.42 -3.24
N VAL A 184 2.81 24.51 -2.73
CA VAL A 184 1.68 23.95 -3.47
C VAL A 184 0.80 25.09 -3.99
N PRO A 185 0.39 25.07 -5.28
CA PRO A 185 -0.41 26.14 -5.87
C PRO A 185 -1.87 26.03 -5.41
N ALA A 186 -2.14 26.25 -4.12
CA ALA A 186 -3.47 26.22 -3.54
C ALA A 186 -3.91 27.63 -3.10
N PHE A 187 -5.20 27.84 -2.85
CA PHE A 187 -5.72 29.10 -2.31
C PHE A 187 -5.03 29.48 -1.00
N LYS A 188 -4.85 28.49 -0.11
CA LYS A 188 -4.16 28.70 1.16
C LYS A 188 -3.31 27.49 1.52
N VAL A 189 -2.09 27.77 1.92
CA VAL A 189 -1.19 26.79 2.55
C VAL A 189 -0.70 27.38 3.87
N GLU A 190 -0.86 26.62 4.95
CA GLU A 190 -0.58 27.07 6.31
C GLU A 190 0.21 26.00 7.05
N LYS A 191 1.40 26.36 7.52
CA LYS A 191 2.19 25.52 8.43
C LYS A 191 1.57 25.57 9.82
N LEU A 192 1.09 24.43 10.32
CA LEU A 192 0.52 24.31 11.67
C LEU A 192 1.61 23.97 12.70
N SER A 193 2.55 23.09 12.33
CA SER A 193 3.73 22.73 13.10
C SER A 193 4.86 22.28 12.14
N ASP A 194 5.99 21.81 12.67
CA ASP A 194 7.03 21.16 11.86
C ASP A 194 6.59 19.79 11.30
N SER A 195 5.48 19.24 11.78
CA SER A 195 4.94 17.93 11.40
C SER A 195 3.50 17.99 10.86
N LEU A 196 2.95 19.19 10.65
CA LEU A 196 1.59 19.38 10.16
C LEU A 196 1.48 20.59 9.22
N ILE A 197 0.92 20.38 8.03
CA ILE A 197 0.61 21.43 7.06
C ILE A 197 -0.85 21.32 6.62
N PHE A 198 -1.57 22.44 6.65
CA PHE A 198 -2.91 22.56 6.10
C PHE A 198 -2.86 23.14 4.68
N ILE A 199 -3.60 22.54 3.77
CA ILE A 199 -3.78 23.00 2.39
C ILE A 199 -5.28 23.11 2.11
N GLN A 200 -5.69 24.24 1.56
CA GLN A 200 -7.05 24.53 1.13
C GLN A 200 -7.02 24.94 -0.35
N LEU A 201 -7.74 24.20 -1.20
CA LEU A 201 -7.62 24.31 -2.64
C LEU A 201 -8.23 25.60 -3.20
N THR A 202 -9.46 25.93 -2.77
CA THR A 202 -10.21 27.14 -3.14
C THR A 202 -10.75 27.83 -1.90
N GLU A 203 -11.22 29.07 -2.01
CA GLU A 203 -11.71 29.84 -0.84
C GLU A 203 -12.93 29.18 -0.17
N LYS A 204 -13.78 28.52 -0.95
CA LYS A 204 -15.10 28.02 -0.50
C LYS A 204 -15.32 26.58 -0.91
N ILE A 205 -15.83 25.75 0.00
CA ILE A 205 -16.12 24.35 -0.31
C ILE A 205 -17.27 24.21 -1.32
N GLU A 206 -18.13 25.23 -1.43
CA GLU A 206 -19.19 25.31 -2.44
C GLU A 206 -18.66 25.28 -3.88
N ASP A 207 -17.40 25.66 -4.12
CA ASP A 207 -16.79 25.62 -5.46
C ASP A 207 -16.79 24.20 -6.06
N ILE A 208 -16.84 23.15 -5.23
CA ILE A 208 -16.97 21.78 -5.72
C ILE A 208 -18.33 21.58 -6.44
N LEU A 209 -19.38 22.28 -6.01
CA LEU A 209 -20.71 22.24 -6.63
C LEU A 209 -20.88 23.31 -7.71
N ASP A 210 -20.42 24.53 -7.40
CA ASP A 210 -20.64 25.71 -8.23
C ASP A 210 -19.69 25.74 -9.44
N ASN A 211 -18.45 25.24 -9.27
CA ASN A 211 -17.37 25.28 -10.27
C ASN A 211 -16.62 23.93 -10.40
N PRO A 212 -17.31 22.79 -10.65
CA PRO A 212 -16.71 21.46 -10.57
C PRO A 212 -15.53 21.22 -11.53
N GLU A 213 -15.56 21.78 -12.74
CA GLU A 213 -14.46 21.62 -13.71
C GLU A 213 -13.21 22.40 -13.31
N GLU A 214 -13.37 23.58 -12.72
CA GLU A 214 -12.26 24.35 -12.15
C GLU A 214 -11.68 23.61 -10.94
N MET A 215 -12.54 23.07 -10.08
CA MET A 215 -12.12 22.26 -8.95
C MET A 215 -11.30 21.04 -9.39
N ARG A 216 -11.77 20.29 -10.41
CA ARG A 216 -11.02 19.15 -10.98
C ARG A 216 -9.68 19.58 -11.55
N SER A 217 -9.65 20.65 -12.35
CA SER A 217 -8.41 21.19 -12.92
C SER A 217 -7.42 21.58 -11.81
N LYS A 218 -7.91 22.14 -10.71
CA LYS A 218 -7.10 22.52 -9.55
C LYS A 218 -6.52 21.33 -8.80
N ARG A 219 -7.29 20.24 -8.66
CA ARG A 219 -6.80 18.98 -8.10
C ARG A 219 -5.66 18.42 -8.95
N GLU A 220 -5.84 18.34 -10.27
CA GLU A 220 -4.79 17.85 -11.18
C GLU A 220 -3.53 18.71 -11.14
N GLU A 221 -3.65 20.04 -11.14
CA GLU A 221 -2.50 20.97 -11.02
C GLU A 221 -1.66 20.67 -9.77
N ILE A 222 -2.33 20.42 -8.64
CA ILE A 222 -1.67 20.15 -7.36
C ILE A 222 -1.08 18.75 -7.32
N LYS A 223 -1.79 17.75 -7.85
CA LYS A 223 -1.26 16.38 -7.95
C LYS A 223 0.00 16.34 -8.80
N GLU A 224 0.00 17.04 -9.94
CA GLU A 224 1.16 17.16 -10.83
C GLU A 224 2.32 17.84 -10.10
N PHE A 225 2.07 18.92 -9.38
CA PHE A 225 3.08 19.62 -8.58
C PHE A 225 3.67 18.73 -7.47
N LEU A 226 2.84 17.98 -6.75
CA LEU A 226 3.26 17.12 -5.66
C LEU A 226 3.92 15.82 -6.11
N ASN A 227 3.86 15.49 -7.40
CA ASN A 227 4.24 14.23 -8.03
C ASN A 227 3.09 13.20 -8.03
N ASN A 228 2.52 12.97 -9.21
CA ASN A 228 1.35 12.10 -9.45
C ASN A 228 1.50 10.66 -8.94
N TYR A 229 2.71 10.19 -8.63
CA TYR A 229 2.93 8.82 -8.14
C TYR A 229 2.25 8.52 -6.80
N VAL A 230 2.04 9.52 -5.93
CA VAL A 230 1.42 9.35 -4.61
C VAL A 230 -0.11 9.21 -4.68
N PHE A 231 -0.72 9.75 -5.72
CA PHE A 231 -2.17 9.70 -5.91
C PHE A 231 -2.57 8.45 -6.69
N TYR A 232 -3.81 8.00 -6.49
CA TYR A 232 -4.37 6.90 -7.26
C TYR A 232 -4.32 7.20 -8.76
N SER A 233 -4.02 6.16 -9.52
CA SER A 233 -4.21 6.15 -10.96
C SER A 233 -4.56 4.71 -11.39
N ASN A 234 -5.29 4.55 -12.49
CA ASN A 234 -5.79 3.22 -12.91
C ASN A 234 -4.67 2.21 -13.20
N ASP A 235 -3.49 2.68 -13.58
CA ASP A 235 -2.26 1.90 -13.71
C ASP A 235 -1.68 1.41 -12.37
N LYS A 236 -2.06 2.02 -11.24
CA LYS A 236 -1.64 1.62 -9.88
C LYS A 236 -2.74 0.93 -9.07
N GLY A 237 -4.00 1.07 -9.49
CA GLY A 237 -5.14 0.50 -8.81
C GLY A 237 -5.08 -1.02 -8.83
N TYR A 238 -4.89 -1.65 -7.66
CA TYR A 238 -5.12 -3.08 -7.56
C TYR A 238 -6.60 -3.35 -7.83
N LYS A 239 -6.88 -4.29 -8.73
CA LYS A 239 -8.16 -4.99 -8.64
C LYS A 239 -8.11 -5.84 -7.37
N PHE A 240 -8.99 -5.52 -6.42
CA PHE A 240 -9.34 -6.43 -5.32
C PHE A 240 -10.12 -7.61 -5.96
N SER A 241 -9.39 -8.46 -6.66
CA SER A 241 -9.92 -9.68 -7.22
C SER A 241 -8.92 -10.80 -7.00
N ASP A 242 -9.48 -12.00 -6.95
CA ASP A 242 -8.83 -13.29 -6.77
C ASP A 242 -7.96 -13.66 -7.98
N SER A 243 -7.09 -12.74 -8.42
CA SER A 243 -6.33 -12.85 -9.65
C SER A 243 -5.16 -13.81 -9.42
N ILE A 244 -5.46 -15.08 -9.68
CA ILE A 244 -4.50 -16.16 -9.83
C ILE A 244 -3.68 -15.84 -11.09
N TRP A 245 -2.37 -15.74 -10.95
CA TRP A 245 -1.47 -15.72 -12.11
C TRP A 245 -1.38 -17.17 -12.62
N PHE A 246 -1.57 -17.37 -13.91
CA PHE A 246 -1.39 -18.68 -14.54
C PHE A 246 -0.19 -18.59 -15.48
N PHE A 247 0.75 -19.52 -15.37
CA PHE A 247 1.63 -19.79 -16.51
C PHE A 247 0.91 -20.77 -17.43
N LEU A 248 0.76 -20.39 -18.70
CA LEU A 248 0.28 -21.29 -19.76
C LEU A 248 1.49 -21.96 -20.42
N GLY A 249 1.71 -23.25 -20.13
CA GLY A 249 2.52 -24.13 -20.96
C GLY A 249 1.71 -24.56 -22.19
N ILE A 250 2.37 -24.71 -23.34
CA ILE A 250 1.75 -25.08 -24.63
C ILE A 250 1.39 -26.59 -24.63
N SER A 251 1.95 -27.40 -23.74
CA SER A 251 1.47 -28.77 -23.53
C SER A 251 0.08 -28.76 -22.90
N GLU A 252 -0.93 -29.21 -23.66
CA GLU A 252 -2.38 -28.98 -23.53
C GLU A 252 -3.05 -29.33 -22.17
N ASN A 253 -2.32 -29.66 -21.10
CA ASN A 253 -2.88 -29.96 -19.77
C ASN A 253 -2.14 -29.35 -18.56
N ASN A 254 -1.11 -28.52 -18.73
CA ASN A 254 -0.32 -28.01 -17.59
C ASN A 254 -0.61 -26.52 -17.31
N PHE A 255 -1.75 -26.24 -16.66
CA PHE A 255 -1.93 -24.96 -15.99
C PHE A 255 -1.10 -24.96 -14.71
N ILE A 256 -0.13 -24.04 -14.64
CA ILE A 256 0.58 -23.81 -13.39
C ILE A 256 -0.18 -22.72 -12.65
N GLU A 257 -1.00 -23.15 -11.69
CA GLU A 257 -1.72 -22.26 -10.78
C GLU A 257 -0.74 -21.64 -9.79
N ILE A 258 -0.58 -20.31 -9.83
CA ILE A 258 0.16 -19.58 -8.80
C ILE A 258 -0.84 -19.16 -7.73
N PRO A 259 -0.64 -19.54 -6.46
CA PRO A 259 -1.64 -19.33 -5.42
C PRO A 259 -1.92 -17.84 -5.20
N LYS A 260 -3.18 -17.59 -4.86
CA LYS A 260 -3.72 -16.32 -4.39
C LYS A 260 -2.79 -15.74 -3.31
N LEU A 261 -2.28 -14.53 -3.55
CA LEU A 261 -1.51 -13.80 -2.54
C LEU A 261 -2.42 -13.58 -1.32
N GLY A 262 -2.08 -14.21 -0.19
CA GLY A 262 -2.89 -14.19 1.04
C GLY A 262 -2.91 -12.85 1.77
N TYR A 263 -2.25 -11.83 1.23
CA TYR A 263 -2.18 -10.48 1.77
C TYR A 263 -2.02 -9.45 0.65
N VAL A 264 -2.34 -8.18 0.94
CA VAL A 264 -2.22 -7.05 0.01
C VAL A 264 -0.74 -6.85 -0.37
N PRO A 265 -0.30 -7.21 -1.59
CA PRO A 265 1.12 -7.08 -1.94
C PRO A 265 1.52 -5.59 -1.90
N LYS A 266 2.72 -5.28 -1.41
CA LYS A 266 3.32 -3.96 -1.64
C LYS A 266 3.74 -3.87 -3.13
N VAL A 267 3.34 -2.80 -3.84
CA VAL A 267 3.69 -2.57 -5.25
C VAL A 267 4.88 -1.64 -5.38
N PHE A 268 5.68 -1.92 -6.39
CA PHE A 268 6.80 -1.07 -6.76
C PHE A 268 6.31 0.30 -7.25
N ASN A 269 7.00 1.36 -6.82
CA ASN A 269 6.67 2.77 -7.15
C ASN A 269 5.34 3.28 -6.56
N THR A 270 4.88 2.66 -5.46
CA THR A 270 3.87 3.22 -4.56
C THR A 270 4.53 3.63 -3.24
N PRO A 271 4.29 4.84 -2.72
CA PRO A 271 4.81 5.22 -1.41
C PRO A 271 4.24 4.29 -0.34
N ILE A 272 5.12 3.62 0.40
CA ILE A 272 4.75 2.81 1.56
C ILE A 272 4.77 3.75 2.76
N PHE A 273 3.60 4.11 3.25
CA PHE A 273 3.49 4.93 4.44
C PHE A 273 3.75 4.06 5.67
N CYS A 274 4.90 4.28 6.33
CA CYS A 274 5.16 3.74 7.65
C CYS A 274 4.40 4.58 8.68
N ILE A 275 3.39 3.99 9.31
CA ILE A 275 2.69 4.61 10.44
C ILE A 275 3.63 4.49 11.65
N GLU A 276 4.27 5.58 12.04
CA GLU A 276 5.12 5.64 13.23
C GLU A 276 4.25 5.52 14.49
N ASN A 277 4.15 4.30 15.04
CA ASN A 277 3.84 3.99 16.45
C ASN A 277 4.00 2.48 16.73
N SER A 278 5.05 1.84 16.20
CA SER A 278 5.37 0.44 16.55
C SER A 278 6.13 0.30 17.87
N ASP A 279 6.52 1.40 18.52
CA ASP A 279 7.44 1.36 19.66
C ASP A 279 6.84 0.81 20.96
N ASP A 280 5.52 0.68 21.03
CA ASP A 280 4.82 0.03 22.17
C ASP A 280 4.36 -1.41 21.87
N ILE A 281 4.70 -1.99 20.70
CA ILE A 281 4.34 -3.38 20.34
C ILE A 281 5.44 -4.38 20.73
N PHE A 282 6.60 -3.93 21.19
CA PHE A 282 7.77 -4.78 21.42
C PHE A 282 7.67 -5.77 22.62
N GLN A 283 6.54 -5.85 23.33
CA GLN A 283 6.46 -6.73 24.52
C GLN A 283 5.26 -7.69 24.61
N GLU A 284 4.24 -7.64 23.74
CA GLU A 284 3.08 -8.55 23.90
C GLU A 284 2.73 -9.42 22.69
N ASN A 285 3.43 -9.34 21.56
CA ASN A 285 3.26 -10.32 20.48
C ASN A 285 4.58 -10.64 19.78
N GLU A 286 5.49 -11.35 20.47
CA GLU A 286 6.61 -12.04 19.80
C GLU A 286 6.09 -12.97 18.66
N ASP A 287 4.87 -13.49 18.79
CA ASP A 287 4.22 -14.33 17.77
C ASP A 287 3.76 -13.57 16.51
N LYS A 288 3.56 -12.25 16.55
CA LYS A 288 3.11 -11.47 15.36
C LYS A 288 4.25 -10.86 14.55
N LEU A 289 5.42 -10.64 15.15
CA LEU A 289 6.60 -10.25 14.36
C LEU A 289 7.03 -11.41 13.45
N SER A 290 6.81 -12.66 13.87
CA SER A 290 6.90 -13.83 12.99
C SER A 290 5.82 -13.89 11.90
N GLU A 291 4.68 -13.21 12.09
CA GLU A 291 3.62 -13.10 11.06
C GLU A 291 3.87 -11.97 10.05
N LEU A 292 4.51 -10.86 10.44
CA LEU A 292 4.91 -9.78 9.53
C LEU A 292 6.19 -10.10 8.75
N ASN A 293 7.04 -10.99 9.27
CA ASN A 293 8.16 -11.62 8.56
C ASN A 293 7.74 -12.83 7.70
N GLN A 294 6.45 -12.96 7.35
CA GLN A 294 6.00 -14.10 6.56
C GLN A 294 6.55 -14.04 5.14
N PHE A 295 7.37 -15.04 4.82
CA PHE A 295 7.69 -15.37 3.45
C PHE A 295 6.39 -15.66 2.67
N ARG A 296 6.22 -15.00 1.52
CA ARG A 296 5.25 -15.38 0.48
C ARG A 296 5.60 -16.76 -0.02
N LEU A 297 4.73 -17.74 0.22
CA LEU A 297 4.88 -19.06 -0.38
C LEU A 297 4.26 -19.05 -1.78
N ILE A 298 5.11 -19.15 -2.79
CA ILE A 298 4.75 -19.35 -4.19
C ILE A 298 4.93 -20.84 -4.46
N GLN A 299 3.85 -21.58 -4.73
CA GLN A 299 3.93 -23.03 -4.86
C GLN A 299 3.02 -23.60 -5.93
N THR A 300 3.42 -24.75 -6.43
CA THR A 300 2.68 -25.58 -7.38
C THR A 300 2.69 -27.02 -6.86
N ASN A 301 2.18 -27.96 -7.66
CA ASN A 301 2.34 -29.39 -7.37
C ASN A 301 3.77 -29.91 -7.60
N PHE A 302 4.61 -29.16 -8.32
CA PHE A 302 5.95 -29.61 -8.75
C PHE A 302 7.09 -28.87 -8.06
N TRP A 303 6.85 -27.65 -7.58
CA TRP A 303 7.89 -26.81 -6.97
C TRP A 303 7.29 -25.76 -6.04
N GLU A 304 8.13 -25.21 -5.17
CA GLU A 304 7.79 -24.09 -4.30
C GLU A 304 8.96 -23.13 -4.14
N MET A 305 8.67 -21.90 -3.73
CA MET A 305 9.62 -20.85 -3.42
C MET A 305 9.02 -19.94 -2.33
N SER A 306 9.88 -19.47 -1.43
CA SER A 306 9.53 -18.51 -0.38
C SER A 306 10.15 -17.15 -0.68
N LEU A 307 9.37 -16.08 -0.63
CA LEU A 307 9.83 -14.72 -0.95
C LEU A 307 9.47 -13.75 0.16
N SER A 308 10.43 -12.99 0.71
CA SER A 308 10.15 -12.07 1.82
C SER A 308 9.17 -10.96 1.43
N SER A 309 8.62 -10.27 2.43
CA SER A 309 7.77 -9.09 2.24
C SER A 309 8.47 -7.93 1.53
N ASP A 310 9.81 -7.93 1.51
CA ASP A 310 10.64 -6.87 0.91
C ASP A 310 10.63 -6.90 -0.61
N TRP A 311 10.12 -7.97 -1.22
CA TRP A 311 10.00 -8.07 -2.68
C TRP A 311 8.65 -7.56 -3.15
N LEU A 312 8.64 -6.37 -3.73
CA LEU A 312 7.48 -5.67 -4.28
C LEU A 312 7.08 -6.29 -5.63
N VAL A 313 5.79 -6.37 -5.94
CA VAL A 313 5.31 -6.88 -7.25
C VAL A 313 5.12 -5.70 -8.21
N GLN A 314 5.28 -5.93 -9.52
CA GLN A 314 4.84 -4.98 -10.54
C GLN A 314 3.30 -4.81 -10.52
N ALA A 315 2.79 -3.62 -10.83
CA ALA A 315 1.36 -3.42 -11.03
C ALA A 315 0.83 -4.30 -12.19
N TYR A 316 -0.46 -4.68 -12.12
CA TYR A 316 -1.11 -5.55 -13.09
C TYR A 316 -0.88 -5.08 -14.54
N PRO A 317 -0.47 -5.96 -15.48
CA PRO A 317 -0.57 -5.65 -16.91
C PRO A 317 -2.06 -5.54 -17.34
N GLU A 318 -2.30 -4.91 -18.50
CA GLU A 318 -3.62 -4.62 -19.05
C GLU A 318 -4.54 -5.86 -19.11
N GLU A 319 -5.87 -5.64 -19.09
CA GLU A 319 -6.93 -6.65 -18.91
C GLU A 319 -6.92 -7.86 -19.85
N ASN A 320 -6.11 -7.83 -20.92
CA ASN A 320 -5.97 -8.91 -21.88
C ASN A 320 -4.48 -9.25 -22.04
N PRO A 321 -3.89 -10.10 -21.17
CA PRO A 321 -2.58 -10.66 -21.46
C PRO A 321 -2.67 -11.39 -22.81
N ASP A 322 -1.78 -11.06 -23.75
CA ASP A 322 -1.74 -11.73 -25.05
C ASP A 322 -1.15 -13.13 -24.89
N LEU A 323 -2.00 -14.07 -24.46
CA LEU A 323 -1.69 -15.49 -24.31
C LEU A 323 -1.46 -16.20 -25.66
N SER A 324 -1.62 -15.51 -26.80
CA SER A 324 -1.56 -16.12 -28.14
C SER A 324 -0.17 -16.18 -28.75
N THR A 325 0.82 -15.49 -28.15
CA THR A 325 2.18 -15.37 -28.71
C THR A 325 3.17 -16.40 -28.19
N GLY A 326 2.83 -17.19 -27.16
CA GLY A 326 3.71 -18.21 -26.59
C GLY A 326 4.95 -17.67 -25.87
N SER A 327 5.06 -16.35 -25.66
CA SER A 327 6.01 -15.78 -24.70
C SER A 327 5.38 -15.81 -23.32
N VAL A 328 5.75 -16.80 -22.50
CA VAL A 328 5.31 -16.82 -21.11
C VAL A 328 5.86 -15.56 -20.41
N GLU A 329 4.97 -14.67 -19.97
CA GLU A 329 5.29 -13.46 -19.20
C GLU A 329 6.05 -13.87 -17.93
N GLN A 330 7.20 -13.24 -17.66
CA GLN A 330 7.92 -13.40 -16.40
C GLN A 330 7.24 -12.51 -15.34
N ILE A 331 7.08 -13.03 -14.13
CA ILE A 331 6.70 -12.19 -12.98
C ILE A 331 7.94 -11.45 -12.53
N ARG A 332 7.85 -10.12 -12.53
CA ARG A 332 8.91 -9.23 -12.07
C ARG A 332 8.61 -8.76 -10.65
N PHE A 333 9.61 -8.89 -9.79
CA PHE A 333 9.64 -8.33 -8.44
C PHE A 333 10.79 -7.35 -8.29
N PHE A 334 10.61 -6.40 -7.38
CA PHE A 334 11.57 -5.35 -7.08
C PHE A 334 11.91 -5.42 -5.60
N HIS A 335 13.18 -5.39 -5.24
CA HIS A 335 13.53 -5.30 -3.82
C HIS A 335 13.15 -3.93 -3.27
N LEU A 336 12.62 -3.87 -2.05
CA LEU A 336 12.25 -2.63 -1.37
C LEU A 336 13.44 -1.65 -1.41
N PRO A 337 13.28 -0.48 -2.04
CA PRO A 337 14.33 0.52 -2.03
C PRO A 337 14.36 1.26 -0.69
N GLU A 338 15.50 1.86 -0.34
CA GLU A 338 15.63 2.68 0.88
C GLU A 338 14.67 3.90 0.84
N TYR A 339 14.46 4.47 -0.36
CA TYR A 339 13.48 5.51 -0.64
C TYR A 339 12.74 5.17 -1.93
N TYR A 340 11.45 5.50 -2.01
CA TYR A 340 10.58 5.11 -3.13
C TYR A 340 10.98 5.71 -4.49
N ASP A 341 11.71 6.81 -4.50
CA ASP A 341 12.16 7.54 -5.69
C ASP A 341 13.57 7.14 -6.16
N LEU A 342 14.24 6.23 -5.44
CA LEU A 342 15.50 5.67 -5.90
C LEU A 342 15.30 4.79 -7.15
N PRO A 343 16.27 4.78 -8.08
CA PRO A 343 16.24 3.86 -9.20
C PRO A 343 16.23 2.41 -8.69
N VAL A 344 15.64 1.52 -9.49
CA VAL A 344 15.63 0.08 -9.17
C VAL A 344 17.06 -0.42 -9.03
N GLN A 345 17.42 -0.82 -7.82
CA GLN A 345 18.74 -1.41 -7.56
C GLN A 345 18.73 -2.92 -7.79
N ARG A 346 17.64 -3.59 -7.44
CA ARG A 346 17.55 -5.06 -7.43
C ARG A 346 16.22 -5.56 -7.96
N GLU A 347 16.28 -6.59 -8.79
CA GLU A 347 15.13 -7.22 -9.42
C GLU A 347 15.18 -8.73 -9.32
N LEU A 348 14.00 -9.33 -9.31
CA LEU A 348 13.82 -10.77 -9.39
C LEU A 348 12.82 -11.07 -10.49
N PHE A 349 13.14 -12.04 -11.34
CA PHE A 349 12.27 -12.53 -12.39
C PHE A 349 11.99 -14.00 -12.15
N LEU A 350 10.71 -14.36 -12.08
CA LEU A 350 10.24 -15.73 -11.98
C LEU A 350 9.46 -16.07 -13.25
N GLY A 351 9.81 -17.16 -13.92
CA GLY A 351 9.00 -17.66 -15.02
C GLY A 351 9.10 -19.17 -15.17
N VAL A 352 8.19 -19.71 -15.99
CA VAL A 352 8.12 -21.13 -16.32
C VAL A 352 7.92 -21.30 -17.81
N TRP A 353 8.63 -22.24 -18.43
CA TRP A 353 8.55 -22.49 -19.88
C TRP A 353 8.54 -23.98 -20.16
N ASP A 354 7.91 -24.37 -21.27
CA ASP A 354 8.08 -25.71 -21.81
C ASP A 354 9.56 -25.96 -22.16
N ARG A 355 10.02 -27.18 -21.88
CA ARG A 355 11.36 -27.61 -22.25
C ARG A 355 11.39 -27.90 -23.74
N PRO A 356 12.18 -27.20 -24.57
CA PRO A 356 12.24 -27.47 -25.99
C PRO A 356 12.96 -28.80 -26.27
N GLY A 357 12.50 -29.53 -27.28
CA GLY A 357 13.18 -30.74 -27.75
C GLY A 357 13.12 -31.91 -26.77
N GLN A 358 12.00 -32.08 -26.04
CA GLN A 358 11.78 -33.16 -25.07
C GLN A 358 12.09 -34.56 -25.63
N ASN A 359 11.78 -34.78 -26.92
CA ASN A 359 12.01 -36.03 -27.63
C ASN A 359 13.47 -36.28 -28.05
N ILE A 360 14.35 -35.29 -27.88
CA ILE A 360 15.72 -35.28 -28.42
C ILE A 360 16.77 -35.29 -27.31
N LYS A 361 16.52 -34.57 -26.22
CA LYS A 361 17.43 -34.47 -25.08
C LYS A 361 16.73 -34.92 -23.82
N ASN A 362 17.42 -35.69 -22.97
CA ASN A 362 16.93 -35.96 -21.62
C ASN A 362 17.17 -34.74 -20.70
N ILE A 363 16.58 -34.74 -19.50
CA ILE A 363 16.70 -33.65 -18.52
C ILE A 363 18.18 -33.28 -18.27
N ARG A 364 19.04 -34.28 -18.03
CA ARG A 364 20.45 -34.04 -17.68
C ARG A 364 21.21 -33.34 -18.79
N GLN A 365 21.03 -33.80 -20.04
CA GLN A 365 21.64 -33.16 -21.21
C GLN A 365 21.11 -31.73 -21.41
N TYR A 366 19.81 -31.52 -21.17
CA TYR A 366 19.23 -30.19 -21.26
C TYR A 366 19.82 -29.25 -20.20
N ALA A 367 20.00 -29.70 -18.95
CA ALA A 367 20.61 -28.92 -17.87
C ALA A 367 22.05 -28.49 -18.21
N GLU A 368 22.87 -29.40 -18.73
CA GLU A 368 24.24 -29.11 -19.18
C GLU A 368 24.29 -28.05 -20.29
N ASP A 369 23.37 -28.15 -21.24
CA ASP A 369 23.28 -27.17 -22.33
C ASP A 369 22.70 -25.84 -21.85
N SER A 370 21.76 -25.85 -20.90
CA SER A 370 21.22 -24.65 -20.27
C SER A 370 22.32 -23.87 -19.56
N LEU A 371 23.19 -24.51 -18.78
CA LEU A 371 24.30 -23.81 -18.12
C LEU A 371 25.22 -23.13 -19.14
N LYS A 372 25.64 -23.86 -20.18
CA LYS A 372 26.48 -23.29 -21.26
C LYS A 372 25.80 -22.14 -21.98
N PHE A 373 24.50 -22.27 -22.24
CA PHE A 373 23.72 -21.22 -22.88
C PHE A 373 23.67 -19.97 -22.00
N LEU A 374 23.40 -20.13 -20.70
CA LEU A 374 23.38 -19.02 -19.75
C LEU A 374 24.74 -18.31 -19.73
N GLU A 375 25.84 -19.05 -19.55
CA GLU A 375 27.20 -18.48 -19.57
C GLU A 375 27.52 -17.64 -20.83
N GLN A 376 26.82 -17.88 -21.95
CA GLN A 376 27.05 -17.22 -23.23
C GLN A 376 26.01 -16.14 -23.60
N SER A 377 24.81 -16.14 -22.99
CA SER A 377 23.62 -15.45 -23.53
C SER A 377 23.04 -14.37 -22.62
N TYR A 378 23.85 -13.81 -21.72
CA TYR A 378 23.43 -12.71 -20.84
C TYR A 378 23.43 -11.34 -21.55
N PRO A 379 22.81 -10.31 -20.93
CA PRO A 379 22.91 -8.94 -21.39
C PRO A 379 24.35 -8.55 -21.70
N LEU A 380 24.50 -7.65 -22.67
CA LEU A 380 25.80 -7.13 -23.08
C LEU A 380 26.54 -6.61 -21.85
N ALA A 381 27.64 -7.27 -21.49
CA ALA A 381 28.52 -6.83 -20.42
C ALA A 381 29.15 -5.49 -20.81
N TYR A 382 29.28 -4.58 -19.85
CA TYR A 382 30.09 -3.38 -19.98
C TYR A 382 31.57 -3.75 -20.15
N SER A 383 32.06 -4.72 -19.38
CA SER A 383 33.43 -5.20 -19.47
C SER A 383 33.50 -6.69 -19.86
N LYS A 384 33.16 -7.59 -18.93
CA LYS A 384 33.17 -9.04 -19.10
C LYS A 384 32.49 -9.70 -17.90
N TRP A 385 31.60 -10.66 -18.18
CA TRP A 385 31.06 -11.56 -17.17
C TRP A 385 32.13 -12.46 -16.56
N SER A 386 32.23 -12.44 -15.23
CA SER A 386 33.07 -13.31 -14.42
C SER A 386 32.18 -14.22 -13.58
N ILE A 387 32.40 -15.53 -13.66
CA ILE A 387 31.63 -16.52 -12.89
C ILE A 387 32.12 -16.50 -11.44
N ILE A 388 31.20 -16.26 -10.52
CA ILE A 388 31.38 -16.42 -9.07
C ILE A 388 31.17 -17.88 -8.71
N GLU A 389 30.07 -18.46 -9.21
CA GLU A 389 29.66 -19.82 -8.90
C GLU A 389 28.86 -20.39 -10.06
N SER A 390 29.10 -21.66 -10.39
CA SER A 390 28.21 -22.42 -11.27
C SER A 390 28.15 -23.87 -10.80
N ARG A 391 26.95 -24.45 -10.82
CA ARG A 391 26.74 -25.86 -10.45
C ARG A 391 25.52 -26.45 -11.15
N ILE A 392 25.59 -27.77 -11.35
CA ILE A 392 24.49 -28.59 -11.83
C ILE A 392 24.32 -29.75 -10.86
N GLU A 393 23.08 -29.99 -10.44
CA GLU A 393 22.73 -31.12 -9.59
C GLU A 393 21.63 -31.93 -10.25
N HIS A 394 21.80 -33.25 -10.30
CA HIS A 394 20.83 -34.15 -10.93
C HIS A 394 20.13 -34.98 -9.88
N PHE A 395 18.80 -34.97 -9.95
CA PHE A 395 17.92 -35.74 -9.08
C PHE A 395 17.09 -36.71 -9.93
N ASP A 396 16.33 -37.59 -9.27
CA ASP A 396 15.34 -38.41 -9.97
C ASP A 396 14.13 -37.53 -10.32
N GLY A 397 13.86 -37.38 -11.62
CA GLY A 397 12.72 -36.61 -12.14
C GLY A 397 13.00 -35.12 -12.42
N TYR A 398 14.13 -34.57 -11.99
CA TYR A 398 14.50 -33.18 -12.29
C TYR A 398 16.02 -32.93 -12.23
N SER A 399 16.44 -31.74 -12.65
CA SER A 399 17.81 -31.23 -12.47
C SER A 399 17.80 -29.76 -12.10
N GLU A 400 18.72 -29.37 -11.23
CA GLU A 400 18.93 -27.98 -10.86
C GLU A 400 20.17 -27.42 -11.53
N VAL A 401 20.06 -26.19 -12.03
CA VAL A 401 21.19 -25.43 -12.58
C VAL A 401 21.28 -24.12 -11.82
N TYR A 402 22.47 -23.79 -11.34
CA TYR A 402 22.74 -22.51 -10.69
C TYR A 402 23.94 -21.83 -11.34
N LEU A 403 23.82 -20.52 -11.57
CA LEU A 403 24.88 -19.69 -12.13
C LEU A 403 24.84 -18.30 -11.49
N ASP A 404 25.97 -17.84 -10.97
CA ASP A 404 26.17 -16.53 -10.34
C ASP A 404 27.35 -15.84 -11.03
N GLN A 405 27.10 -14.65 -11.57
CA GLN A 405 28.07 -13.91 -12.37
C GLN A 405 28.07 -12.42 -12.01
N VAL A 406 29.21 -11.79 -12.21
CA VAL A 406 29.37 -10.33 -12.09
C VAL A 406 30.05 -9.73 -13.30
N ASP A 407 29.68 -8.50 -13.61
CA ASP A 407 30.36 -7.63 -14.57
C ASP A 407 30.83 -6.36 -13.85
N GLN A 408 32.09 -6.00 -14.06
CA GLN A 408 32.66 -4.78 -13.50
C GLN A 408 32.19 -3.58 -14.31
N GLN A 409 31.50 -2.64 -13.65
CA GLN A 409 31.14 -1.35 -14.20
C GLN A 409 32.09 -0.26 -13.69
N GLU A 410 31.91 0.97 -14.14
CA GLU A 410 32.80 2.09 -13.80
C GLU A 410 32.85 2.38 -12.28
N HIS A 411 31.74 2.17 -11.57
CA HIS A 411 31.60 2.57 -10.16
C HIS A 411 31.09 1.46 -9.22
N ASN A 412 30.70 0.32 -9.75
CA ASN A 412 29.99 -0.76 -9.04
C ASN A 412 30.17 -2.10 -9.77
N LEU A 413 29.68 -3.18 -9.17
CA LEU A 413 29.45 -4.44 -9.89
C LEU A 413 27.98 -4.51 -10.32
N PHE A 414 27.76 -5.14 -11.47
CA PHE A 414 26.46 -5.66 -11.83
C PHE A 414 26.46 -7.17 -11.62
N ARG A 415 25.65 -7.66 -10.69
CA ARG A 415 25.54 -9.08 -10.38
C ARG A 415 24.27 -9.67 -10.97
N ILE A 416 24.37 -10.85 -11.56
CA ILE A 416 23.23 -11.67 -11.98
C ILE A 416 23.41 -13.08 -11.41
N ALA A 417 22.40 -13.56 -10.70
CA ALA A 417 22.33 -14.94 -10.24
C ALA A 417 21.07 -15.61 -10.79
N VAL A 418 21.18 -16.86 -11.23
CA VAL A 418 20.08 -17.61 -11.84
C VAL A 418 20.03 -19.01 -11.26
N LYS A 419 18.82 -19.45 -10.90
CA LYS A 419 18.52 -20.85 -10.59
C LYS A 419 17.45 -21.36 -11.54
N LEU A 420 17.66 -22.57 -12.08
CA LEU A 420 16.66 -23.32 -12.83
C LEU A 420 16.34 -24.63 -12.12
N ILE A 421 15.07 -25.02 -12.18
CA ILE A 421 14.63 -26.39 -11.91
C ILE A 421 14.03 -26.93 -13.21
N ILE A 422 14.63 -27.97 -13.76
CA ILE A 422 14.30 -28.54 -15.07
C ILE A 422 13.63 -29.89 -14.84
N PHE A 423 12.38 -30.00 -15.27
CA PHE A 423 11.57 -31.21 -15.26
C PHE A 423 11.54 -31.85 -16.67
N ASP A 424 10.83 -32.97 -16.80
CA ASP A 424 10.69 -33.67 -18.08
C ASP A 424 10.06 -32.80 -19.17
N ASP A 425 9.00 -32.05 -18.84
CA ASP A 425 8.24 -31.30 -19.83
C ASP A 425 8.47 -29.79 -19.81
N PHE A 426 8.93 -29.25 -18.69
CA PHE A 426 9.05 -27.80 -18.48
C PHE A 426 10.24 -27.47 -17.57
N PHE A 427 10.56 -26.18 -17.44
CA PHE A 427 11.53 -25.70 -16.47
C PHE A 427 11.09 -24.37 -15.85
N VAL A 428 11.43 -24.20 -14.58
CA VAL A 428 11.26 -22.96 -13.83
C VAL A 428 12.58 -22.23 -13.82
N LYS A 429 12.57 -20.90 -13.97
CA LYS A 429 13.76 -20.06 -13.84
C LYS A 429 13.48 -18.91 -12.90
N VAL A 430 14.39 -18.71 -11.96
CA VAL A 430 14.48 -17.51 -11.13
C VAL A 430 15.77 -16.78 -11.47
N THR A 431 15.65 -15.50 -11.83
CA THR A 431 16.79 -14.62 -12.13
C THR A 431 16.79 -13.47 -11.14
N TYR A 432 17.84 -13.33 -10.36
CA TYR A 432 18.13 -12.18 -9.50
C TYR A 432 19.13 -11.26 -10.20
N MET A 433 18.86 -9.96 -10.19
CA MET A 433 19.72 -8.93 -10.79
C MET A 433 19.97 -7.84 -9.75
N ASP A 434 21.24 -7.50 -9.52
CA ASP A 434 21.66 -6.42 -8.63
C ASP A 434 22.52 -5.44 -9.43
N TYR A 435 21.88 -4.36 -9.87
CA TYR A 435 22.48 -3.35 -10.74
C TYR A 435 23.55 -2.51 -10.05
N TRP A 436 23.61 -2.52 -8.71
CA TRP A 436 24.52 -1.67 -7.93
C TRP A 436 25.16 -2.45 -6.78
N CYS A 437 25.76 -3.60 -7.10
CA CYS A 437 26.41 -4.46 -6.13
C CYS A 437 27.77 -3.87 -5.71
N ASN A 438 27.86 -3.37 -4.47
CA ASN A 438 29.12 -2.92 -3.87
C ASN A 438 29.85 -4.05 -3.13
N ASP A 439 29.09 -4.98 -2.55
CA ASP A 439 29.60 -6.18 -1.86
C ASP A 439 28.78 -7.40 -2.28
N ILE A 440 29.48 -8.41 -2.81
CA ILE A 440 28.87 -9.67 -3.23
C ILE A 440 28.22 -10.40 -2.04
N ASN A 441 28.82 -10.32 -0.84
CA ASN A 441 28.28 -11.01 0.33
C ASN A 441 26.96 -10.36 0.77
N GLU A 442 26.88 -9.03 0.78
CA GLU A 442 25.64 -8.31 1.04
C GLU A 442 24.56 -8.70 0.04
N SER A 443 24.88 -8.68 -1.27
CA SER A 443 23.96 -9.10 -2.32
C SER A 443 23.50 -10.56 -2.15
N LYS A 444 24.39 -11.46 -1.72
CA LYS A 444 24.08 -12.86 -1.42
C LYS A 444 23.17 -13.04 -0.21
N THR A 445 23.30 -12.21 0.82
CA THR A 445 22.38 -12.27 1.98
C THR A 445 20.92 -12.07 1.59
N ILE A 446 20.68 -11.37 0.47
CA ILE A 446 19.34 -11.11 -0.08
C ILE A 446 18.92 -12.21 -1.06
N SER A 447 19.80 -12.63 -1.97
CA SER A 447 19.45 -13.57 -3.03
C SER A 447 19.43 -15.04 -2.57
N ASP A 448 20.34 -15.43 -1.68
CA ASP A 448 20.53 -16.84 -1.29
C ASP A 448 19.30 -17.43 -0.61
N PRO A 449 18.58 -16.73 0.30
CA PRO A 449 17.32 -17.23 0.86
C PRO A 449 16.28 -17.58 -0.21
N ILE A 450 16.23 -16.82 -1.30
CA ILE A 450 15.30 -17.05 -2.42
C ILE A 450 15.68 -18.33 -3.15
N PHE A 451 16.95 -18.47 -3.53
CA PHE A 451 17.43 -19.65 -4.25
C PHE A 451 17.44 -20.94 -3.42
N LEU A 452 17.66 -20.82 -2.11
CA LEU A 452 17.58 -21.94 -1.18
C LEU A 452 16.14 -22.40 -0.95
N SER A 453 15.18 -21.48 -0.99
CA SER A 453 13.76 -21.84 -0.84
C SER A 453 13.12 -22.37 -2.12
N LEU A 454 13.68 -22.04 -3.30
CA LEU A 454 13.22 -22.60 -4.57
C LEU A 454 13.58 -24.09 -4.63
N THR A 455 12.58 -24.96 -4.48
CA THR A 455 12.75 -26.42 -4.41
C THR A 455 11.73 -27.15 -5.27
N ALA A 456 12.09 -28.34 -5.76
CA ALA A 456 11.16 -29.28 -6.38
C ALA A 456 10.41 -30.09 -5.29
N LYS A 457 9.17 -30.50 -5.58
CA LYS A 457 8.32 -31.31 -4.69
C LYS A 457 8.32 -32.79 -5.02
#